data_AF-A0A4Q5SDG4-F1
#
_entry.id   AF-A0A4Q5SDG4-F1
#
_cell.length_a   1.000
_cell.length_b   1.000
_cell.length_c   1.000
_cell.angle_alpha   90.00
_cell.angle_beta   90.00
_cell.angle_gamma   90.00
#
_symmetry.space_group_name_H-M   'P 1'
#
loop_
_entity.id
_entity.type
_entity.pdbx_description
1 polymer ?
#
loop_
_entity_poly.entity_id
_entity_poly.type
_entity_poly.pdbx_seq_one_letter_code
_entity_poly.pdbx_strand_id
1 'polypeptide(L)'
;AGTSTLVFNNLSPDIDVQSLQVKSAGNFTILSVKHELDFLNNQTKEKRIEELELQKKTGQDKLDIQNNMLSIYQEESNMLLKNQNVAGQGSLDLVKLRAALDFQTAKLTEIKKKQQAVKNEIDGLNKELLKYNRQIAELKAGSSNATSNVLVTISSKAALQSVFTLNYVVKNAAWYPTYDIRTKNVNSPINITYKANVSQQCGEEWKNVKLTLSTGNPTVGGSKPELNPYFLNPGMYYTATGNISRVTGRVLGDDGESLPGAQIRVKGTSIGTVADANGNYSISIPNGPQVLVFNFVGFESTQAQADRTNINVTLKASVNRLEEVVVVGYGSGESDKKLKRELAGAVSGVQIQTIPVAVVKQEQQTNIEFAVNDPYTIPTDGKQYQVDINSVDINADYRYYTVPKLSTDVFLTATLTNWNQYSFLSGEANLFFEGTFIGKSLIDTRSTNDTLSLSLGADKNIVVTRTLQKDLKEKKNFGSTIKESRNWLITVKNRKSQPVNILVEDQVPVSQNSAINVEVQELSGAKLDNTTGKLSWSFMLNSQQDKKMELKYQVSYPKNQSVIVE
;
A
#
# COMPACT_ATOMS: atom_id res chain seq x y z
N ALA A 1 -22.88 41.85 -28.77
CA ALA A 1 -22.96 43.10 -27.98
C ALA A 1 -24.10 42.97 -27.00
N GLY A 2 -23.99 43.59 -25.82
CA GLY A 2 -24.93 43.43 -24.72
C GLY A 2 -24.44 42.44 -23.66
N THR A 3 -25.36 42.07 -22.77
CA THR A 3 -25.11 41.12 -21.68
C THR A 3 -25.36 39.70 -22.15
N SER A 4 -24.48 38.78 -21.78
CA SER A 4 -24.61 37.35 -22.11
C SER A 4 -24.10 36.50 -20.94
N THR A 5 -24.71 35.35 -20.72
CA THR A 5 -24.28 34.41 -19.69
C THR A 5 -23.71 33.17 -20.34
N LEU A 6 -22.46 32.88 -20.02
CA LEU A 6 -21.77 31.65 -20.40
C LEU A 6 -21.99 30.61 -19.30
N VAL A 7 -22.36 29.39 -19.68
CA VAL A 7 -22.59 28.29 -18.73
C VAL A 7 -21.53 27.22 -18.94
N PHE A 8 -20.69 27.02 -17.94
CA PHE A 8 -19.80 25.86 -17.84
C PHE A 8 -20.56 24.80 -17.05
N ASN A 9 -20.98 23.72 -17.71
CA ASN A 9 -21.82 22.68 -17.13
C ASN A 9 -21.07 21.36 -16.96
N ASN A 10 -21.71 20.41 -16.27
CA ASN A 10 -21.18 19.06 -15.99
C ASN A 10 -19.84 19.07 -15.25
N LEU A 11 -19.59 20.09 -14.42
CA LEU A 11 -18.39 20.17 -13.59
C LEU A 11 -18.55 19.33 -12.33
N SER A 12 -17.44 19.06 -11.65
CA SER A 12 -17.42 18.39 -10.34
C SER A 12 -18.43 19.00 -9.33
N PRO A 13 -19.26 18.20 -8.64
CA PRO A 13 -20.03 18.68 -7.47
C PRO A 13 -19.16 19.12 -6.29
N ASP A 14 -17.91 18.67 -6.24
CA ASP A 14 -16.99 18.86 -5.12
C ASP A 14 -16.11 20.11 -5.26
N ILE A 15 -16.52 21.08 -6.08
CA ILE A 15 -15.84 22.36 -6.26
C ILE A 15 -15.75 23.11 -4.93
N ASP A 16 -14.54 23.52 -4.56
CA ASP A 16 -14.36 24.55 -3.55
C ASP A 16 -14.71 25.92 -4.16
N VAL A 17 -15.89 26.42 -3.82
CA VAL A 17 -16.42 27.69 -4.36
C VAL A 17 -15.49 28.87 -4.09
N GLN A 18 -14.70 28.84 -3.01
CA GLN A 18 -13.75 29.93 -2.69
C GLN A 18 -12.52 29.94 -3.61
N SER A 19 -12.23 28.82 -4.28
CA SER A 19 -11.12 28.69 -5.21
C SER A 19 -11.43 29.11 -6.64
N LEU A 20 -12.71 29.39 -6.95
CA LEU A 20 -13.21 29.61 -8.30
C LEU A 20 -12.61 30.88 -8.93
N GLN A 21 -11.93 30.72 -10.06
CA GLN A 21 -11.34 31.82 -10.82
C GLN A 21 -11.67 31.71 -12.30
N VAL A 22 -12.15 32.81 -12.89
CA VAL A 22 -12.39 32.92 -14.34
C VAL A 22 -11.36 33.88 -14.92
N LYS A 23 -10.57 33.41 -15.87
CA LYS A 23 -9.62 34.23 -16.64
C LYS A 23 -10.06 34.28 -18.10
N SER A 24 -9.98 35.46 -18.71
CA SER A 24 -10.26 35.61 -20.13
C SER A 24 -9.66 36.93 -20.64
N ALA A 25 -9.37 37.01 -21.94
CA ALA A 25 -8.73 38.18 -22.57
C ALA A 25 -9.61 38.75 -23.69
N GLY A 26 -9.99 40.02 -23.61
CA GLY A 26 -10.74 40.69 -24.67
C GLY A 26 -11.49 41.93 -24.19
N ASN A 27 -12.16 42.63 -25.12
CA ASN A 27 -12.88 43.88 -24.86
C ASN A 27 -14.30 43.65 -24.32
N PHE A 28 -14.41 43.05 -23.14
CA PHE A 28 -15.65 42.85 -22.38
C PHE A 28 -15.39 42.92 -20.87
N THR A 29 -16.46 42.99 -20.09
CA THR A 29 -16.40 42.98 -18.62
C THR A 29 -17.12 41.75 -18.08
N ILE A 30 -16.49 41.01 -17.16
CA ILE A 30 -17.16 39.96 -16.38
C ILE A 30 -17.96 40.66 -15.27
N LEU A 31 -19.28 40.52 -15.30
CA LEU A 31 -20.20 41.12 -14.34
C LEU A 31 -20.42 40.23 -13.12
N SER A 32 -20.49 38.91 -13.31
CA SER A 32 -20.68 37.97 -12.21
C SER A 32 -20.17 36.57 -12.57
N VAL A 33 -19.80 35.81 -11.53
CA VAL A 33 -19.51 34.38 -11.59
C VAL A 33 -20.36 33.73 -10.49
N LYS A 34 -21.30 32.86 -10.87
CA LYS A 34 -22.21 32.17 -9.95
C LYS A 34 -22.02 30.67 -10.08
N HIS A 35 -21.97 29.97 -8.95
CA HIS A 35 -22.01 28.51 -8.89
C HIS A 35 -23.43 28.05 -8.52
N GLU A 36 -23.89 26.97 -9.15
CA GLU A 36 -25.12 26.28 -8.79
C GLU A 36 -25.01 24.77 -9.04
N LEU A 37 -25.78 23.99 -8.29
CA LEU A 37 -25.86 22.54 -8.45
C LEU A 37 -26.99 22.16 -9.40
N ASP A 38 -26.71 21.24 -10.31
CA ASP A 38 -27.61 20.71 -11.32
C ASP A 38 -27.92 19.24 -11.04
N PHE A 39 -29.18 18.97 -10.67
CA PHE A 39 -29.67 17.66 -10.27
C PHE A 39 -30.36 16.89 -11.42
N LEU A 40 -30.31 17.37 -12.68
CA LEU A 40 -31.05 16.80 -13.82
C LEU A 40 -30.62 15.38 -14.26
N ASN A 41 -29.50 14.82 -13.76
CA ASN A 41 -28.99 13.50 -14.16
C ASN A 41 -29.68 12.29 -13.45
N ASN A 42 -30.84 12.50 -12.82
CA ASN A 42 -31.57 11.46 -12.09
C ASN A 42 -32.33 10.50 -13.03
N GLN A 43 -32.87 10.98 -14.16
CA GLN A 43 -33.68 10.16 -15.08
C GLN A 43 -32.89 9.02 -15.76
N THR A 44 -31.63 9.26 -16.12
CA THR A 44 -30.76 8.22 -16.73
C THR A 44 -30.39 7.14 -15.72
N LYS A 45 -30.20 7.54 -14.46
CA LYS A 45 -29.92 6.64 -13.33
C LYS A 45 -31.15 5.80 -12.98
N GLU A 46 -32.33 6.42 -12.92
CA GLU A 46 -33.61 5.73 -12.70
C GLU A 46 -33.85 4.68 -13.78
N LYS A 47 -33.67 5.03 -15.05
CA LYS A 47 -33.80 4.07 -16.17
C LYS A 47 -32.83 2.88 -16.06
N ARG A 48 -31.59 3.13 -15.65
CA ARG A 48 -30.60 2.05 -15.47
C ARG A 48 -30.90 1.17 -14.26
N ILE A 49 -31.40 1.76 -13.16
CA ILE A 49 -31.85 1.01 -11.98
C ILE A 49 -33.07 0.14 -12.35
N GLU A 50 -34.02 0.67 -13.12
CA GLU A 50 -35.17 -0.09 -13.62
C GLU A 50 -34.75 -1.29 -14.49
N GLU A 51 -33.78 -1.10 -15.40
CA GLU A 51 -33.21 -2.20 -16.20
C GLU A 51 -32.58 -3.30 -15.34
N LEU A 52 -31.82 -2.92 -14.31
CA LEU A 52 -31.16 -3.87 -13.41
C LEU A 52 -32.15 -4.58 -12.47
N GLU A 53 -33.18 -3.90 -11.98
CA GLU A 53 -34.27 -4.51 -11.19
C GLU A 53 -35.06 -5.53 -12.03
N LEU A 54 -35.27 -5.25 -13.32
CA LEU A 54 -35.90 -6.20 -14.25
C LEU A 54 -35.04 -7.46 -14.45
N GLN A 55 -33.73 -7.30 -14.62
CA GLN A 55 -32.79 -8.42 -14.73
C GLN A 55 -32.72 -9.24 -13.44
N LYS A 56 -32.70 -8.57 -12.29
CA LYS A 56 -32.76 -9.21 -10.96
C LYS A 56 -34.05 -10.01 -10.80
N LYS A 57 -35.20 -9.45 -11.14
CA LYS A 57 -36.49 -10.16 -11.09
C LYS A 57 -36.48 -11.42 -11.95
N THR A 58 -35.97 -11.32 -13.19
CA THR A 58 -35.84 -12.47 -14.10
C THR A 58 -34.94 -13.56 -13.51
N GLY A 59 -33.85 -13.19 -12.83
CA GLY A 59 -32.97 -14.14 -12.13
C GLY A 59 -33.66 -14.79 -10.93
N GLN A 60 -34.47 -14.04 -10.19
CA GLN A 60 -35.25 -14.54 -9.05
C GLN A 60 -36.30 -15.56 -9.50
N ASP A 61 -37.04 -15.26 -10.57
CA ASP A 61 -38.05 -16.18 -11.12
C ASP A 61 -37.42 -17.52 -11.53
N LYS A 62 -36.21 -17.47 -12.14
CA LYS A 62 -35.44 -18.69 -12.46
C LYS A 62 -34.99 -19.44 -11.22
N LEU A 63 -34.55 -18.74 -10.18
CA LEU A 63 -34.12 -19.33 -8.92
C LEU A 63 -35.28 -20.08 -8.25
N ASP A 64 -36.46 -19.48 -8.24
CA ASP A 64 -37.66 -20.07 -7.66
C ASP A 64 -38.08 -21.35 -8.41
N ILE A 65 -38.00 -21.35 -9.74
CA ILE A 65 -38.23 -22.55 -10.57
C ILE A 65 -37.25 -23.67 -10.18
N GLN A 66 -35.97 -23.35 -10.02
CA GLN A 66 -34.96 -24.36 -9.67
C GLN A 66 -35.14 -24.89 -8.24
N ASN A 67 -35.53 -24.03 -7.29
CA ASN A 67 -35.87 -24.46 -5.93
C ASN A 67 -37.07 -25.41 -5.91
N ASN A 68 -38.11 -25.10 -6.68
CA ASN A 68 -39.26 -25.99 -6.85
C ASN A 68 -38.84 -27.34 -7.45
N MET A 69 -37.96 -27.31 -8.45
CA MET A 69 -37.46 -28.53 -9.09
C MET A 69 -36.61 -29.38 -8.15
N LEU A 70 -35.80 -28.74 -7.31
CA LEU A 70 -35.04 -29.42 -6.26
C LEU A 70 -35.97 -30.08 -5.23
N SER A 71 -37.04 -29.39 -4.82
CA SER A 71 -38.05 -29.93 -3.91
C SER A 71 -38.75 -31.16 -4.50
N ILE A 72 -39.13 -31.12 -5.78
CA ILE A 72 -39.72 -32.27 -6.48
C ILE A 72 -38.78 -33.48 -6.45
N TYR A 73 -37.49 -33.30 -6.76
CA TYR A 73 -36.53 -34.39 -6.71
C TYR A 73 -36.26 -34.89 -5.29
N GLN A 74 -36.39 -34.04 -4.27
CA GLN A 74 -36.29 -34.46 -2.86
C GLN A 74 -37.47 -35.36 -2.48
N GLU A 75 -38.69 -34.98 -2.86
CA GLU A 75 -39.88 -35.80 -2.61
C GLU A 75 -39.84 -37.12 -3.38
N GLU A 76 -39.37 -37.13 -4.64
CA GLU A 76 -39.20 -38.35 -5.43
C GLU A 76 -38.19 -39.31 -4.75
N SER A 77 -37.07 -38.78 -4.25
CA SER A 77 -36.11 -39.56 -3.47
C SER A 77 -36.72 -40.10 -2.17
N ASN A 78 -37.53 -39.31 -1.46
CA ASN A 78 -38.19 -39.71 -0.21
C ASN A 78 -39.21 -40.83 -0.45
N MET A 79 -39.98 -40.75 -1.53
CA MET A 79 -40.94 -41.78 -1.92
C MET A 79 -40.25 -43.11 -2.24
N LEU A 80 -39.14 -43.08 -2.97
CA LEU A 80 -38.35 -44.29 -3.27
C LEU A 80 -37.76 -44.93 -2.00
N LEU A 81 -37.38 -44.14 -1.00
CA LEU A 81 -36.89 -44.65 0.28
C LEU A 81 -38.02 -45.26 1.13
N LYS A 82 -39.19 -44.63 1.17
CA LYS A 82 -40.36 -45.14 1.92
C LYS A 82 -40.90 -46.47 1.36
N ASN A 83 -40.79 -46.68 0.05
CA ASN A 83 -41.21 -47.93 -0.60
C ASN A 83 -40.31 -49.15 -0.25
N GLN A 84 -39.19 -48.95 0.44
CA GLN A 84 -38.29 -50.01 0.89
C GLN A 84 -38.94 -50.96 1.92
N ASN A 85 -39.92 -50.48 2.69
CA ASN A 85 -40.57 -51.26 3.76
C ASN A 85 -41.72 -52.16 3.29
N VAL A 86 -42.16 -52.05 2.03
CA VAL A 86 -43.34 -52.78 1.53
C VAL A 86 -42.98 -54.19 1.03
N ALA A 87 -41.70 -54.49 0.79
CA ALA A 87 -41.25 -55.76 0.22
C ALA A 87 -41.05 -56.91 1.24
N GLY A 88 -41.43 -56.73 2.51
CA GLY A 88 -41.01 -57.61 3.62
C GLY A 88 -41.96 -58.74 4.06
N GLN A 89 -43.05 -59.05 3.34
CA GLN A 89 -44.08 -60.00 3.82
C GLN A 89 -44.37 -61.19 2.88
N GLY A 90 -43.35 -61.82 2.32
CA GLY A 90 -43.50 -63.10 1.61
C GLY A 90 -42.18 -63.81 1.37
N SER A 91 -42.22 -65.12 1.06
CA SER A 91 -41.04 -65.90 0.63
C SER A 91 -40.44 -65.28 -0.63
N LEU A 92 -39.38 -64.48 -0.47
CA LEU A 92 -38.75 -63.75 -1.56
C LEU A 92 -37.67 -64.59 -2.25
N ASP A 93 -37.81 -64.70 -3.57
CA ASP A 93 -36.74 -65.13 -4.47
C ASP A 93 -35.58 -64.11 -4.42
N LEU A 94 -34.40 -64.60 -4.01
CA LEU A 94 -33.15 -63.83 -3.85
C LEU A 94 -32.77 -63.05 -5.12
N VAL A 95 -33.13 -63.57 -6.31
CA VAL A 95 -32.87 -62.91 -7.60
C VAL A 95 -33.76 -61.68 -7.78
N LYS A 96 -35.03 -61.76 -7.37
CA LYS A 96 -35.99 -60.64 -7.48
C LYS A 96 -35.68 -59.52 -6.50
N LEU A 97 -35.22 -59.87 -5.30
CA LEU A 97 -34.78 -58.89 -4.31
C LEU A 97 -33.56 -58.09 -4.80
N ARG A 98 -32.58 -58.79 -5.36
CA ARG A 98 -31.39 -58.15 -5.95
C ARG A 98 -31.77 -57.21 -7.10
N ALA A 99 -32.64 -57.66 -8.02
CA ALA A 99 -33.09 -56.83 -9.13
C ALA A 99 -33.86 -55.57 -8.67
N ALA A 100 -34.66 -55.66 -7.60
CA ALA A 100 -35.37 -54.52 -7.02
C ALA A 100 -34.41 -53.51 -6.36
N LEU A 101 -33.41 -54.00 -5.63
CA LEU A 101 -32.37 -53.15 -5.02
C LEU A 101 -31.48 -52.46 -6.07
N ASP A 102 -31.13 -53.19 -7.15
CA ASP A 102 -30.34 -52.63 -8.26
C ASP A 102 -31.14 -51.53 -8.99
N PHE A 103 -32.43 -51.76 -9.24
CA PHE A 103 -33.33 -50.76 -9.84
C PHE A 103 -33.49 -49.51 -8.95
N GLN A 104 -33.70 -49.70 -7.64
CA GLN A 104 -33.82 -48.60 -6.69
C GLN A 104 -32.53 -47.79 -6.60
N THR A 105 -31.39 -48.47 -6.56
CA THR A 105 -30.06 -47.83 -6.52
C THR A 105 -29.80 -47.01 -7.79
N ALA A 106 -30.15 -47.56 -8.96
CA ALA A 106 -30.03 -46.85 -10.24
C ALA A 106 -30.91 -45.59 -10.27
N LYS A 107 -32.16 -45.69 -9.82
CA LYS A 107 -33.09 -44.55 -9.78
C LYS A 107 -32.69 -43.47 -8.77
N LEU A 108 -32.28 -43.85 -7.56
CA LEU A 108 -31.76 -42.91 -6.57
C LEU A 108 -30.49 -42.22 -7.08
N THR A 109 -29.60 -42.94 -7.78
CA THR A 109 -28.40 -42.35 -8.38
C THR A 109 -28.77 -41.31 -9.45
N GLU A 110 -29.75 -41.61 -10.30
CA GLU A 110 -30.26 -40.67 -11.31
C GLU A 110 -30.84 -39.40 -10.66
N ILE A 111 -31.68 -39.55 -9.63
CA ILE A 111 -32.30 -38.44 -8.90
C ILE A 111 -31.23 -37.60 -8.19
N LYS A 112 -30.24 -38.23 -7.55
CA LYS A 112 -29.13 -37.52 -6.88
C LYS A 112 -28.29 -36.71 -7.87
N LYS A 113 -28.05 -37.23 -9.08
CA LYS A 113 -27.38 -36.47 -10.15
C LYS A 113 -28.19 -35.24 -10.57
N LYS A 114 -29.51 -35.38 -10.74
CA LYS A 114 -30.42 -34.26 -11.06
C LYS A 114 -30.46 -33.23 -9.94
N GLN A 115 -30.56 -33.66 -8.68
CA GLN A 115 -30.48 -32.78 -7.50
C GLN A 115 -29.18 -31.95 -7.49
N GLN A 116 -28.05 -32.58 -7.80
CA GLN A 116 -26.76 -31.87 -7.84
C GLN A 116 -26.67 -30.87 -8.99
N ALA A 117 -27.19 -31.21 -10.17
CA ALA A 117 -27.23 -30.30 -11.31
C ALA A 117 -28.06 -29.04 -10.99
N VAL A 118 -29.26 -29.23 -10.45
CA VAL A 118 -30.16 -28.13 -10.02
C VAL A 118 -29.50 -27.27 -8.93
N LYS A 119 -28.82 -27.88 -7.95
CA LYS A 119 -28.08 -27.11 -6.92
C LYS A 119 -26.98 -26.24 -7.52
N ASN A 120 -26.23 -26.75 -8.51
CA ASN A 120 -25.21 -25.96 -9.18
C ASN A 120 -25.81 -24.76 -9.94
N GLU A 121 -27.00 -24.93 -10.54
CA GLU A 121 -27.73 -23.85 -11.21
C GLU A 121 -28.24 -22.81 -10.21
N ILE A 122 -28.78 -23.24 -9.07
CA ILE A 122 -29.16 -22.38 -7.93
C ILE A 122 -27.98 -21.53 -7.46
N ASP A 123 -26.80 -22.15 -7.27
CA ASP A 123 -25.59 -21.45 -6.85
C ASP A 123 -25.12 -20.42 -7.89
N GLY A 124 -25.26 -20.74 -9.18
CA GLY A 124 -24.97 -19.81 -10.27
C GLY A 124 -25.89 -18.59 -10.25
N LEU A 125 -27.20 -18.82 -10.16
CA LEU A 125 -28.22 -17.77 -10.11
C LEU A 125 -28.06 -16.86 -8.88
N ASN A 126 -27.77 -17.44 -7.71
CA ASN A 126 -27.50 -16.66 -6.49
C ASN A 126 -26.29 -15.73 -6.65
N LYS A 127 -25.22 -16.17 -7.33
CA LYS A 127 -24.06 -15.31 -7.62
C LYS A 127 -24.40 -14.18 -8.58
N GLU A 128 -25.25 -14.41 -9.57
CA GLU A 128 -25.71 -13.36 -10.48
C GLU A 128 -26.60 -12.34 -9.76
N LEU A 129 -27.53 -12.79 -8.92
CA LEU A 129 -28.38 -11.92 -8.11
C LEU A 129 -27.57 -11.04 -7.15
N LEU A 130 -26.51 -11.57 -6.55
CA LEU A 130 -25.58 -10.78 -5.74
C LEU A 130 -24.85 -9.70 -6.55
N LYS A 131 -24.49 -9.96 -7.81
CA LYS A 131 -23.88 -8.94 -8.69
C LYS A 131 -24.87 -7.81 -8.99
N TYR A 132 -26.12 -8.13 -9.34
CA TYR A 132 -27.13 -7.12 -9.60
C TYR A 132 -27.45 -6.29 -8.35
N ASN A 133 -27.57 -6.93 -7.18
CA ASN A 133 -27.76 -6.21 -5.91
C ASN A 133 -26.62 -5.23 -5.61
N ARG A 134 -25.36 -5.63 -5.84
CA ARG A 134 -24.21 -4.72 -5.67
C ARG A 134 -24.25 -3.55 -6.65
N GLN A 135 -24.52 -3.78 -7.94
CA GLN A 135 -24.61 -2.71 -8.93
C GLN A 135 -25.75 -1.73 -8.63
N ILE A 136 -26.91 -2.23 -8.19
CA ILE A 136 -28.04 -1.39 -7.76
C ILE A 136 -27.67 -0.60 -6.50
N ALA A 137 -27.01 -1.24 -5.52
CA ALA A 137 -26.56 -0.58 -4.30
C ALA A 137 -25.49 0.49 -4.59
N GLU A 138 -24.53 0.23 -5.47
CA GLU A 138 -23.52 1.19 -5.92
C GLU A 138 -24.17 2.39 -6.62
N LEU A 139 -25.12 2.14 -7.52
CA LEU A 139 -25.87 3.21 -8.17
C LEU A 139 -26.68 4.01 -7.14
N LYS A 140 -27.34 3.37 -6.18
CA LYS A 140 -28.13 4.06 -5.13
C LYS A 140 -27.26 4.80 -4.11
N ALA A 141 -26.10 4.25 -3.74
CA ALA A 141 -25.15 4.78 -2.75
C ALA A 141 -24.23 5.87 -3.31
N GLY A 142 -24.06 5.95 -4.64
CA GLY A 142 -23.42 7.09 -5.29
C GLY A 142 -24.11 8.38 -4.85
N SER A 143 -23.38 9.18 -4.08
CA SER A 143 -23.75 10.55 -3.69
C SER A 143 -24.39 11.24 -4.89
N SER A 144 -25.57 11.83 -4.68
CA SER A 144 -26.25 12.77 -5.59
C SER A 144 -25.40 13.12 -6.82
N ASN A 145 -25.81 12.68 -8.02
CA ASN A 145 -25.18 13.07 -9.30
C ASN A 145 -25.45 14.56 -9.62
N ALA A 146 -25.49 15.42 -8.60
CA ALA A 146 -25.40 16.84 -8.79
C ALA A 146 -24.12 17.08 -9.58
N THR A 147 -24.26 17.77 -10.70
CA THR A 147 -23.10 18.37 -11.36
C THR A 147 -23.09 19.83 -10.99
N SER A 148 -21.93 20.48 -11.06
CA SER A 148 -21.85 21.91 -10.85
C SER A 148 -21.96 22.63 -12.18
N ASN A 149 -22.75 23.70 -12.19
CA ASN A 149 -22.77 24.70 -13.24
C ASN A 149 -22.10 25.98 -12.72
N VAL A 150 -21.24 26.58 -13.55
CA VAL A 150 -20.66 27.91 -13.30
C VAL A 150 -21.17 28.86 -14.38
N LEU A 151 -21.90 29.89 -13.96
CA LEU A 151 -22.52 30.89 -14.81
C LEU A 151 -21.68 32.16 -14.78
N VAL A 152 -21.08 32.51 -15.90
CA VAL A 152 -20.26 33.71 -16.07
C VAL A 152 -21.04 34.71 -16.90
N THR A 153 -21.52 35.77 -16.26
CA THR A 153 -22.22 36.86 -16.95
C THR A 153 -21.21 37.89 -17.43
N ILE A 154 -21.22 38.19 -18.72
CA ILE A 154 -20.35 39.17 -19.37
C ILE A 154 -21.14 40.28 -20.03
N SER A 155 -20.52 41.45 -20.22
CA SER A 155 -21.06 42.54 -21.04
C SER A 155 -20.02 43.02 -22.05
N SER A 156 -20.43 43.14 -23.31
CA SER A 156 -19.56 43.55 -24.42
C SER A 156 -20.20 44.66 -25.25
N LYS A 157 -19.40 45.61 -25.72
CA LYS A 157 -19.89 46.70 -26.59
C LYS A 157 -20.07 46.27 -28.06
N ALA A 158 -19.38 45.21 -28.48
CA ALA A 158 -19.40 44.66 -29.83
C ALA A 158 -19.37 43.12 -29.79
N ALA A 159 -19.63 42.46 -30.92
CA ALA A 159 -19.40 41.02 -31.03
C ALA A 159 -17.89 40.72 -31.02
N LEU A 160 -17.47 39.69 -30.28
CA LEU A 160 -16.08 39.27 -30.17
C LEU A 160 -16.00 37.77 -29.90
N GLN A 161 -14.81 37.20 -30.15
CA GLN A 161 -14.45 35.86 -29.71
C GLN A 161 -13.36 35.97 -28.65
N SER A 162 -13.44 35.15 -27.62
CA SER A 162 -12.48 35.12 -26.52
C SER A 162 -12.36 33.70 -25.97
N VAL A 163 -11.19 33.37 -25.42
CA VAL A 163 -10.95 32.13 -24.70
C VAL A 163 -11.16 32.37 -23.21
N PHE A 164 -11.96 31.52 -22.57
CA PHE A 164 -12.18 31.54 -21.13
C PHE A 164 -11.48 30.35 -20.48
N THR A 165 -10.80 30.60 -19.37
CA THR A 165 -10.18 29.59 -18.53
C THR A 165 -10.85 29.63 -17.17
N LEU A 166 -11.44 28.51 -16.78
CA LEU A 166 -12.03 28.30 -15.46
C LEU A 166 -11.05 27.49 -14.62
N ASN A 167 -10.62 28.02 -13.48
CA ASN A 167 -9.77 27.31 -12.52
C ASN A 167 -10.54 27.12 -11.21
N TYR A 168 -10.44 25.93 -10.65
CA TYR A 168 -11.06 25.56 -9.38
C TYR A 168 -10.31 24.40 -8.74
N VAL A 169 -10.43 24.29 -7.42
CA VAL A 169 -9.99 23.16 -6.61
C VAL A 169 -11.17 22.24 -6.38
N VAL A 170 -10.94 20.94 -6.49
CA VAL A 170 -11.90 19.90 -6.13
C VAL A 170 -11.42 19.11 -4.93
N LYS A 171 -12.34 18.60 -4.13
CA LYS A 171 -12.04 17.60 -3.10
C LYS A 171 -11.94 16.21 -3.74
N ASN A 172 -11.49 15.22 -2.95
CA ASN A 172 -11.47 13.81 -3.36
C ASN A 172 -10.58 13.49 -4.58
N ALA A 173 -9.59 14.33 -4.85
CA ALA A 173 -8.49 14.05 -5.77
C ALA A 173 -7.18 14.00 -4.99
N ALA A 174 -6.35 12.97 -5.24
CA ALA A 174 -5.07 12.81 -4.59
C ALA A 174 -4.06 12.11 -5.48
N TRP A 175 -2.78 12.30 -5.17
CA TRP A 175 -1.72 11.50 -5.73
C TRP A 175 -0.62 11.23 -4.71
N TYR A 176 0.17 10.19 -4.92
CA TYR A 176 1.41 9.95 -4.18
C TYR A 176 2.48 9.29 -5.07
N PRO A 177 3.76 9.58 -4.80
CA PRO A 177 4.89 9.07 -5.56
C PRO A 177 5.16 7.58 -5.27
N THR A 178 5.49 6.83 -6.32
CA THR A 178 6.07 5.48 -6.22
C THR A 178 7.19 5.31 -7.22
N TYR A 179 8.10 4.38 -6.95
CA TYR A 179 9.25 4.14 -7.79
C TYR A 179 9.37 2.67 -8.17
N ASP A 180 9.83 2.41 -9.38
CA ASP A 180 10.41 1.13 -9.77
C ASP A 180 11.91 1.33 -9.97
N ILE A 181 12.72 0.65 -9.17
CA ILE A 181 14.18 0.72 -9.20
C ILE A 181 14.69 -0.60 -9.77
N ARG A 182 15.39 -0.53 -10.90
CA ARG A 182 15.89 -1.71 -11.61
C ARG A 182 17.39 -1.61 -11.81
N THR A 183 18.10 -2.69 -11.51
CA THR A 183 19.50 -2.86 -11.90
C THR A 183 19.74 -4.24 -12.51
N LYS A 184 20.58 -4.27 -13.55
CA LYS A 184 20.96 -5.50 -14.26
C LYS A 184 22.09 -6.24 -13.55
N ASN A 185 23.05 -5.51 -12.98
CA ASN A 185 24.22 -6.05 -12.27
C ASN A 185 24.94 -4.90 -11.53
N VAL A 186 25.94 -5.25 -10.72
CA VAL A 186 26.72 -4.30 -9.89
C VAL A 186 27.67 -3.39 -10.67
N ASN A 187 27.71 -3.47 -12.00
CA ASN A 187 28.53 -2.60 -12.87
C ASN A 187 27.67 -1.72 -13.79
N SER A 188 26.35 -1.85 -13.72
CA SER A 188 25.41 -1.10 -14.55
C SER A 188 24.82 0.06 -13.75
N PRO A 189 24.41 1.16 -14.42
CA PRO A 189 23.58 2.17 -13.77
C PRO A 189 22.29 1.57 -13.18
N ILE A 190 21.76 2.22 -12.14
CA ILE A 190 20.42 1.97 -11.64
C ILE A 190 19.43 2.77 -12.47
N ASN A 191 18.46 2.09 -13.05
CA ASN A 191 17.29 2.75 -13.61
C ASN A 191 16.28 3.03 -12.49
N ILE A 192 15.89 4.29 -12.33
CA ILE A 192 14.81 4.70 -11.43
C ILE A 192 13.68 5.24 -12.29
N THR A 193 12.58 4.51 -12.31
CA THR A 193 11.32 4.97 -12.92
C THR A 193 10.44 5.58 -11.83
N TYR A 194 10.25 6.88 -11.92
CA TYR A 194 9.42 7.67 -11.03
C TYR A 194 7.98 7.74 -11.57
N LYS A 195 7.02 7.35 -10.72
CA LYS A 195 5.60 7.24 -11.04
C LYS A 195 4.74 7.95 -9.99
N ALA A 196 3.53 8.33 -10.36
CA ALA A 196 2.49 8.77 -9.45
C ALA A 196 1.32 7.79 -9.48
N ASN A 197 0.77 7.46 -8.31
CA ASN A 197 -0.54 6.83 -8.21
C ASN A 197 -1.55 7.95 -8.01
N VAL A 198 -2.34 8.21 -9.04
CA VAL A 198 -3.38 9.24 -9.04
C VAL A 198 -4.72 8.57 -8.80
N SER A 199 -5.53 9.12 -7.89
CA SER A 199 -6.91 8.70 -7.70
C SER A 199 -7.81 9.90 -7.57
N GLN A 200 -9.04 9.76 -8.09
CA GLN A 200 -10.03 10.81 -8.01
C GLN A 200 -11.44 10.23 -7.90
N GLN A 201 -12.27 10.91 -7.13
CA GLN A 201 -13.71 10.69 -7.05
C GLN A 201 -14.40 12.04 -6.91
N CYS A 202 -14.05 12.98 -7.79
CA CYS A 202 -14.60 14.33 -7.75
C CYS A 202 -15.91 14.47 -8.52
N GLY A 203 -16.45 13.37 -9.09
CA GLY A 203 -17.70 13.39 -9.86
C GLY A 203 -17.55 13.87 -11.30
N GLU A 204 -16.32 14.12 -11.76
CA GLU A 204 -15.99 14.47 -13.14
C GLU A 204 -15.04 13.41 -13.73
N GLU A 205 -15.31 12.91 -14.93
CA GLU A 205 -14.37 12.04 -15.64
C GLU A 205 -13.28 12.89 -16.29
N TRP A 206 -12.02 12.68 -15.89
CA TRP A 206 -10.88 13.34 -16.52
C TRP A 206 -10.50 12.58 -17.78
N LYS A 207 -11.19 12.82 -18.89
CA LYS A 207 -10.98 12.08 -20.14
C LYS A 207 -9.94 12.74 -21.03
N ASN A 208 -8.85 12.01 -21.31
CA ASN A 208 -7.76 12.45 -22.20
C ASN A 208 -7.19 13.83 -21.81
N VAL A 209 -6.94 14.04 -20.52
CA VAL A 209 -6.44 15.32 -19.97
C VAL A 209 -4.92 15.29 -19.83
N LYS A 210 -4.29 16.46 -19.99
CA LYS A 210 -2.88 16.64 -19.61
C LYS A 210 -2.81 16.86 -18.11
N LEU A 211 -2.08 15.99 -17.42
CA LEU A 211 -1.94 16.05 -15.96
C LEU A 211 -0.72 16.87 -15.58
N THR A 212 -0.88 17.71 -14.56
CA THR A 212 0.25 18.33 -13.85
C THR A 212 0.16 17.92 -12.38
N LEU A 213 1.20 17.28 -11.87
CA LEU A 213 1.26 16.81 -10.49
C LEU A 213 2.01 17.84 -9.65
N SER A 214 1.38 18.36 -8.60
CA SER A 214 1.98 19.36 -7.71
C SER A 214 2.27 18.77 -6.34
N THR A 215 3.43 19.12 -5.78
CA THR A 215 3.73 18.88 -4.36
C THR A 215 3.07 19.89 -3.43
N GLY A 216 2.49 20.95 -3.99
CA GLY A 216 1.71 21.92 -3.24
C GLY A 216 0.45 21.26 -2.70
N ASN A 217 0.24 21.36 -1.38
CA ASN A 217 -0.98 20.88 -0.75
C ASN A 217 -1.85 22.07 -0.33
N PRO A 218 -2.94 22.37 -1.06
CA PRO A 218 -3.81 23.50 -0.75
C PRO A 218 -4.60 23.33 0.56
N THR A 219 -4.64 22.12 1.13
CA THR A 219 -5.30 21.87 2.43
C THR A 219 -4.38 22.15 3.63
N VAL A 220 -3.11 22.50 3.41
CA VAL A 220 -2.21 22.94 4.48
C VAL A 220 -2.51 24.41 4.77
N GLY A 221 -3.00 24.70 5.97
CA GLY A 221 -3.37 26.06 6.37
C GLY A 221 -2.20 27.03 6.21
N GLY A 222 -2.46 28.21 5.63
CA GLY A 222 -1.45 29.25 5.41
C GLY A 222 -0.94 29.95 6.67
N SER A 223 -1.41 29.54 7.85
CA SER A 223 -0.95 30.07 9.14
C SER A 223 0.41 29.49 9.52
N LYS A 224 1.43 30.34 9.65
CA LYS A 224 2.73 29.95 10.18
C LYS A 224 2.58 29.52 11.66
N PRO A 225 3.22 28.42 12.11
CA PRO A 225 3.25 28.08 13.52
C PRO A 225 4.01 29.13 14.34
N GLU A 226 3.57 29.35 15.58
CA GLU A 226 4.27 30.20 16.55
C GLU A 226 5.02 29.34 17.56
N LEU A 227 6.31 29.63 17.76
CA LEU A 227 7.14 28.95 18.74
C LEU A 227 6.96 29.62 20.10
N ASN A 228 6.29 28.93 21.02
CA ASN A 228 6.16 29.40 22.40
C ASN A 228 7.44 29.12 23.20
N PRO A 229 7.79 29.97 24.19
CA PRO A 229 8.92 29.73 25.08
C PRO A 229 8.80 28.37 25.78
N TYR A 230 9.89 27.60 25.76
CA TYR A 230 9.98 26.31 26.44
C TYR A 230 10.59 26.51 27.84
N PHE A 231 9.75 26.50 28.87
CA PHE A 231 10.19 26.57 30.27
C PHE A 231 10.52 25.18 30.81
N LEU A 232 11.76 24.98 31.27
CA LEU A 232 12.19 23.75 31.93
C LEU A 232 11.72 23.74 33.40
N ASN A 233 10.69 22.95 33.70
CA ASN A 233 10.28 22.65 35.07
C ASN A 233 10.84 21.27 35.50
N PRO A 234 11.51 21.17 36.67
CA PRO A 234 11.94 19.87 37.21
C PRO A 234 10.73 18.94 37.42
N GLY A 235 10.78 17.73 36.86
CA GLY A 235 9.75 16.69 37.06
C GLY A 235 8.91 16.30 35.84
N MET A 236 9.12 16.92 34.68
CA MET A 236 8.43 16.56 33.42
C MET A 236 9.35 15.71 32.52
N TYR A 237 9.01 14.43 32.35
CA TYR A 237 9.65 13.54 31.37
C TYR A 237 8.89 13.61 30.05
N TYR A 238 9.56 14.03 28.98
CA TYR A 238 9.06 13.84 27.61
C TYR A 238 9.53 12.48 27.12
N THR A 239 8.59 11.56 26.86
CA THR A 239 8.91 10.26 26.28
C THR A 239 9.26 10.42 24.80
N ALA A 240 10.52 10.15 24.46
CA ALA A 240 10.92 9.93 23.07
C ALA A 240 10.36 8.57 22.62
N THR A 241 9.45 8.55 21.65
CA THR A 241 8.96 7.32 21.01
C THR A 241 10.08 6.68 20.19
N GLY A 242 10.20 5.35 20.29
CA GLY A 242 11.28 4.56 19.69
C GLY A 242 11.30 4.54 18.16
N ASN A 243 12.41 4.05 17.60
CA ASN A 243 12.66 3.98 16.15
C ASN A 243 11.76 2.93 15.48
N ILE A 244 10.66 3.38 14.88
CA ILE A 244 9.78 2.55 14.06
C ILE A 244 9.97 2.95 12.61
N SER A 245 10.47 2.02 11.79
CA SER A 245 10.71 2.22 10.36
C SER A 245 9.66 1.59 9.46
N ARG A 246 8.75 0.77 10.03
CA ARG A 246 7.64 0.14 9.32
C ARG A 246 6.45 -0.07 10.24
N VAL A 247 5.27 0.30 9.75
CA VAL A 247 3.99 0.02 10.37
C VAL A 247 3.21 -0.91 9.45
N THR A 248 2.62 -1.94 10.04
CA THR A 248 1.69 -2.86 9.37
C THR A 248 0.35 -2.78 10.08
N GLY A 249 -0.72 -3.26 9.46
CA GLY A 249 -1.99 -3.37 10.14
C GLY A 249 -3.13 -3.66 9.21
N ARG A 250 -4.35 -3.55 9.72
CA ARG A 250 -5.59 -3.76 8.99
C ARG A 250 -6.52 -2.56 9.16
N VAL A 251 -7.17 -2.16 8.07
CA VAL A 251 -8.20 -1.12 8.08
C VAL A 251 -9.57 -1.81 7.95
N LEU A 252 -10.44 -1.53 8.91
CA LEU A 252 -11.78 -2.10 9.01
C LEU A 252 -12.85 -0.99 9.00
N GLY A 253 -14.05 -1.32 8.57
CA GLY A 253 -15.25 -0.52 8.78
C GLY A 253 -15.78 -0.70 10.21
N ASP A 254 -16.69 0.17 10.61
CA ASP A 254 -17.40 0.10 11.90
C ASP A 254 -18.33 -1.12 11.99
N ASP A 255 -18.69 -1.71 10.87
CA ASP A 255 -19.34 -3.02 10.72
C ASP A 255 -18.38 -4.22 10.92
N GLY A 256 -17.07 -3.96 11.05
CA GLY A 256 -16.04 -4.98 11.18
C GLY A 256 -15.57 -5.58 9.85
N GLU A 257 -16.12 -5.15 8.72
CA GLU A 257 -15.71 -5.59 7.39
C GLU A 257 -14.34 -5.00 7.01
N SER A 258 -13.62 -5.70 6.14
CA SER A 258 -12.36 -5.16 5.63
C SER A 258 -12.62 -4.01 4.68
N LEU A 259 -11.74 -3.01 4.68
CA LEU A 259 -11.80 -1.90 3.73
C LEU A 259 -10.67 -1.99 2.69
N PRO A 260 -10.79 -2.86 1.66
CA PRO A 260 -9.90 -2.86 0.52
C PRO A 260 -9.84 -1.49 -0.17
N GLY A 261 -8.63 -1.01 -0.45
CA GLY A 261 -8.46 0.30 -1.08
C GLY A 261 -8.40 1.47 -0.10
N ALA A 262 -8.48 1.23 1.22
CA ALA A 262 -8.23 2.27 2.22
C ALA A 262 -6.84 2.89 2.03
N GLN A 263 -6.76 4.21 2.04
CA GLN A 263 -5.53 4.98 1.87
C GLN A 263 -4.91 5.26 3.23
N ILE A 264 -3.62 4.99 3.38
CA ILE A 264 -2.83 5.29 4.59
C ILE A 264 -1.71 6.24 4.18
N ARG A 265 -1.58 7.40 4.82
CA ARG A 265 -0.52 8.38 4.56
C ARG A 265 0.17 8.83 5.84
N VAL A 266 1.46 9.14 5.77
CA VAL A 266 2.17 9.83 6.86
C VAL A 266 1.85 11.32 6.77
N LYS A 267 1.27 11.88 7.83
CA LYS A 267 0.79 13.25 7.91
C LYS A 267 1.88 14.25 7.54
N GLY A 268 1.55 15.17 6.63
CA GLY A 268 2.47 16.21 6.16
C GLY A 268 3.55 15.72 5.20
N THR A 269 3.48 14.47 4.71
CA THR A 269 4.41 13.93 3.73
C THR A 269 3.67 13.30 2.55
N SER A 270 4.40 12.98 1.49
CA SER A 270 3.92 12.20 0.34
C SER A 270 3.99 10.68 0.54
N ILE A 271 4.46 10.20 1.70
CA ILE A 271 4.63 8.77 1.98
C ILE A 271 3.24 8.17 2.25
N GLY A 272 2.85 7.19 1.45
CA GLY A 272 1.56 6.53 1.59
C GLY A 272 1.54 5.10 1.02
N THR A 273 0.53 4.35 1.41
CA THR A 273 0.23 3.00 0.90
C THR A 273 -1.28 2.77 0.87
N VAL A 274 -1.69 1.59 0.42
CA VAL A 274 -3.10 1.19 0.30
C VAL A 274 -3.31 -0.16 0.96
N ALA A 275 -4.48 -0.34 1.54
CA ALA A 275 -4.93 -1.62 2.06
C ALA A 275 -5.30 -2.61 0.93
N ASP A 276 -4.86 -3.87 1.05
CA ASP A 276 -5.13 -4.96 0.11
C ASP A 276 -6.60 -5.45 0.15
N ALA A 277 -6.92 -6.50 -0.61
CA ALA A 277 -8.26 -7.10 -0.66
C ALA A 277 -8.78 -7.64 0.68
N ASN A 278 -7.92 -7.78 1.69
CA ASN A 278 -8.28 -8.19 3.04
C ASN A 278 -8.20 -7.03 4.04
N GLY A 279 -8.02 -5.80 3.55
CA GLY A 279 -7.85 -4.60 4.38
C GLY A 279 -6.46 -4.46 4.99
N ASN A 280 -5.50 -5.34 4.69
CA ASN A 280 -4.16 -5.27 5.28
C ASN A 280 -3.29 -4.24 4.56
N TYR A 281 -2.50 -3.50 5.31
CA TYR A 281 -1.54 -2.54 4.77
C TYR A 281 -0.15 -2.73 5.41
N SER A 282 0.87 -2.26 4.68
CA SER A 282 2.23 -2.15 5.18
C SER A 282 2.82 -0.85 4.65
N ILE A 283 3.17 0.07 5.54
CA ILE A 283 3.76 1.37 5.22
C ILE A 283 5.12 1.50 5.89
N SER A 284 6.16 1.74 5.10
CA SER A 284 7.46 2.14 5.64
C SER A 284 7.41 3.61 6.00
N ILE A 285 7.93 3.95 7.19
CA ILE A 285 7.88 5.31 7.71
C ILE A 285 9.29 5.81 8.08
N PRO A 286 9.49 7.13 8.03
CA PRO A 286 10.66 7.81 8.58
C PRO A 286 10.98 7.48 10.03
N ASN A 287 12.26 7.54 10.42
CA ASN A 287 12.65 7.52 11.83
C ASN A 287 12.10 8.75 12.58
N GLY A 288 11.65 8.55 13.83
CA GLY A 288 11.08 9.59 14.69
C GLY A 288 9.54 9.54 14.79
N PRO A 289 8.92 10.44 15.57
CA PRO A 289 7.47 10.44 15.79
C PRO A 289 6.72 10.79 14.50
N GLN A 290 5.86 9.87 14.05
CA GLN A 290 5.02 10.05 12.86
C GLN A 290 3.53 9.90 13.22
N VAL A 291 2.67 10.55 12.43
CA VAL A 291 1.20 10.36 12.51
C VAL A 291 0.73 9.79 11.19
N LEU A 292 0.02 8.67 11.24
CA LEU A 292 -0.65 8.08 10.10
C LEU A 292 -2.08 8.64 9.98
N VAL A 293 -2.48 8.95 8.75
CA VAL A 293 -3.83 9.39 8.38
C VAL A 293 -4.45 8.29 7.52
N PHE A 294 -5.61 7.82 7.93
CA PHE A 294 -6.38 6.76 7.28
C PHE A 294 -7.62 7.37 6.65
N ASN A 295 -7.85 7.06 5.38
CA ASN A 295 -9.00 7.56 4.64
C ASN A 295 -9.60 6.46 3.78
N PHE A 296 -10.92 6.37 3.76
CA PHE A 296 -11.65 5.49 2.88
C PHE A 296 -13.00 6.12 2.50
N VAL A 297 -13.47 5.82 1.29
CA VAL A 297 -14.67 6.44 0.72
C VAL A 297 -15.89 6.05 1.54
N GLY A 298 -16.71 7.03 1.92
CA GLY A 298 -17.89 6.81 2.77
C GLY A 298 -17.60 6.72 4.27
N PHE A 299 -16.35 6.96 4.68
CA PHE A 299 -15.92 6.90 6.09
C PHE A 299 -15.23 8.20 6.53
N GLU A 300 -15.27 8.46 7.83
CA GLU A 300 -14.56 9.57 8.45
C GLU A 300 -13.04 9.32 8.50
N SER A 301 -12.25 10.31 8.09
CA SER A 301 -10.80 10.22 8.16
C SER A 301 -10.32 10.12 9.61
N THR A 302 -9.46 9.14 9.91
CA THR A 302 -8.94 8.87 11.26
C THR A 302 -7.43 9.04 11.30
N GLN A 303 -6.86 9.42 12.45
CA GLN A 303 -5.42 9.56 12.65
C GLN A 303 -4.94 8.63 13.76
N ALA A 304 -3.76 8.03 13.59
CA ALA A 304 -3.10 7.24 14.63
C ALA A 304 -1.62 7.62 14.72
N GLN A 305 -1.07 7.69 15.95
CA GLN A 305 0.37 7.85 16.11
C GLN A 305 1.08 6.55 15.74
N ALA A 306 2.18 6.65 15.01
CA ALA A 306 3.04 5.51 14.67
C ALA A 306 3.96 5.16 15.85
N ASP A 307 3.36 4.74 16.96
CA ASP A 307 4.04 4.39 18.22
C ASP A 307 4.33 2.88 18.36
N ARG A 308 3.86 2.06 17.41
CA ARG A 308 4.04 0.60 17.35
C ARG A 308 4.10 0.09 15.91
N THR A 309 4.66 -1.11 15.70
CA THR A 309 4.84 -1.72 14.36
C THR A 309 3.57 -2.34 13.77
N ASN A 310 2.52 -2.53 14.58
CA ASN A 310 1.21 -3.02 14.14
C ASN A 310 0.07 -2.09 14.62
N ILE A 311 -0.60 -1.42 13.70
CA ILE A 311 -1.68 -0.46 13.98
C ILE A 311 -2.91 -0.84 13.16
N ASN A 312 -3.91 -1.41 13.82
CA ASN A 312 -5.23 -1.64 13.22
C ASN A 312 -6.12 -0.42 13.47
N VAL A 313 -6.89 -0.03 12.46
CA VAL A 313 -7.79 1.13 12.54
C VAL A 313 -9.17 0.72 12.06
N THR A 314 -10.18 1.11 12.83
CA THR A 314 -11.58 1.03 12.44
C THR A 314 -12.03 2.42 12.05
N LEU A 315 -12.45 2.59 10.80
CA LEU A 315 -13.04 3.84 10.32
C LEU A 315 -14.55 3.81 10.60
N LYS A 316 -15.11 4.96 11.00
CA LYS A 316 -16.56 5.12 11.19
C LYS A 316 -17.22 5.55 9.90
N ALA A 317 -18.35 4.96 9.54
CA ALA A 317 -19.11 5.38 8.38
C ALA A 317 -19.56 6.83 8.54
N SER A 318 -19.42 7.64 7.49
CA SER A 318 -19.93 9.01 7.47
C SER A 318 -21.46 8.97 7.31
N VAL A 319 -22.18 9.00 8.43
CA VAL A 319 -23.62 8.77 8.44
C VAL A 319 -24.40 10.01 7.98
N ASN A 320 -24.88 10.01 6.73
CA ASN A 320 -26.17 10.60 6.40
C ASN A 320 -27.20 9.47 6.41
N ARG A 321 -28.02 9.43 7.47
CA ARG A 321 -28.98 8.34 7.75
C ARG A 321 -30.14 8.34 6.75
N LEU A 322 -30.48 7.15 6.24
CA LEU A 322 -31.87 6.71 6.13
C LEU A 322 -31.95 5.26 6.62
N GLU A 323 -32.98 5.01 7.43
CA GLU A 323 -33.16 3.84 8.30
C GLU A 323 -33.67 2.59 7.57
N GLU A 324 -33.42 1.45 8.26
CA GLU A 324 -34.20 0.21 8.28
C GLU A 324 -34.16 -0.71 7.04
N VAL A 325 -34.11 -2.05 7.15
CA VAL A 325 -34.71 -2.99 8.11
C VAL A 325 -33.74 -4.16 8.42
N VAL A 326 -33.78 -4.60 9.67
CA VAL A 326 -33.06 -5.75 10.26
C VAL A 326 -33.71 -7.07 9.88
N VAL A 327 -32.93 -8.10 9.53
CA VAL A 327 -33.24 -9.51 9.87
C VAL A 327 -31.95 -10.24 10.26
N VAL A 328 -32.03 -11.01 11.34
CA VAL A 328 -30.94 -11.58 12.15
C VAL A 328 -30.71 -13.07 11.85
N GLY A 329 -29.44 -13.51 11.92
CA GLY A 329 -28.96 -14.86 12.33
C GLY A 329 -29.25 -16.05 11.39
N TYR A 330 -28.38 -17.02 11.14
CA TYR A 330 -27.32 -17.64 11.94
C TYR A 330 -26.15 -18.11 11.04
N GLY A 331 -24.93 -18.17 11.60
CA GLY A 331 -23.71 -18.55 10.88
C GLY A 331 -23.35 -20.04 10.90
N SER A 332 -22.31 -20.39 10.12
CA SER A 332 -21.15 -21.17 10.58
C SER A 332 -20.21 -21.50 9.41
N GLY A 333 -18.90 -21.35 9.66
CA GLY A 333 -17.90 -22.31 9.19
C GLY A 333 -17.24 -22.09 7.84
N GLU A 334 -15.98 -21.64 7.90
CA GLU A 334 -14.94 -21.70 6.88
C GLU A 334 -14.99 -22.91 5.94
N SER A 335 -14.79 -22.66 4.64
CA SER A 335 -14.03 -23.57 3.77
C SER A 335 -13.35 -22.78 2.66
N ASP A 336 -12.06 -22.63 2.90
CA ASP A 336 -11.01 -22.02 2.11
C ASP A 336 -10.73 -22.78 0.79
N LYS A 337 -10.00 -22.12 -0.11
CA LYS A 337 -9.20 -22.70 -1.22
C LYS A 337 -9.91 -23.52 -2.30
N LYS A 338 -10.37 -22.84 -3.36
CA LYS A 338 -10.19 -23.29 -4.78
C LYS A 338 -10.69 -22.24 -5.77
N LEU A 339 -9.93 -21.17 -6.00
CA LEU A 339 -9.98 -20.42 -7.26
C LEU A 339 -8.75 -19.50 -7.46
N LYS A 340 -7.56 -20.03 -7.18
CA LYS A 340 -6.29 -19.45 -7.66
C LYS A 340 -5.58 -20.52 -8.47
N ARG A 341 -6.02 -20.71 -9.71
CA ARG A 341 -5.31 -21.43 -10.79
C ARG A 341 -6.23 -21.42 -12.01
N GLU A 342 -6.23 -20.30 -12.72
CA GLU A 342 -6.63 -20.19 -14.14
C GLU A 342 -6.48 -18.72 -14.55
N LEU A 343 -5.24 -18.31 -14.80
CA LEU A 343 -4.83 -17.17 -15.65
C LEU A 343 -3.31 -17.03 -15.54
N ALA A 344 -2.62 -18.10 -15.94
CA ALA A 344 -1.19 -18.10 -16.20
C ALA A 344 -1.02 -18.84 -17.54
N GLY A 345 -1.00 -18.08 -18.63
CA GLY A 345 -0.85 -18.63 -19.96
C GLY A 345 -0.95 -17.56 -21.04
N ALA A 346 0.22 -17.23 -21.60
CA ALA A 346 0.45 -16.52 -22.86
C ALA A 346 0.23 -14.99 -22.90
N VAL A 347 1.32 -14.25 -22.67
CA VAL A 347 1.85 -13.35 -23.72
C VAL A 347 3.38 -13.31 -23.58
N SER A 348 4.04 -13.96 -24.53
CA SER A 348 5.48 -13.92 -24.74
C SER A 348 5.77 -12.86 -25.80
N GLY A 349 6.73 -11.97 -25.54
CA GLY A 349 7.37 -11.14 -26.56
C GLY A 349 6.66 -9.83 -26.92
N VAL A 350 6.69 -8.84 -26.01
CA VAL A 350 6.64 -7.42 -26.41
C VAL A 350 7.87 -6.75 -25.81
N GLN A 351 8.85 -6.42 -26.65
CA GLN A 351 9.90 -5.47 -26.29
C GLN A 351 9.25 -4.08 -26.24
N ILE A 352 8.98 -3.58 -25.04
CA ILE A 352 8.60 -2.19 -24.83
C ILE A 352 9.89 -1.36 -24.94
N GLN A 353 10.10 -0.74 -26.09
CA GLN A 353 10.98 0.42 -26.18
C GLN A 353 10.27 1.57 -25.47
N THR A 354 10.63 1.82 -24.21
CA THR A 354 10.23 3.03 -23.51
C THR A 354 11.00 4.19 -24.10
N ILE A 355 10.32 5.01 -24.90
CA ILE A 355 10.80 6.35 -25.22
C ILE A 355 10.72 7.13 -23.89
N PRO A 356 11.81 7.72 -23.39
CA PRO A 356 11.73 8.52 -22.17
C PRO A 356 10.75 9.67 -22.39
N VAL A 357 9.69 9.69 -21.59
CA VAL A 357 8.72 10.80 -21.56
C VAL A 357 9.44 12.01 -20.97
N ALA A 358 9.71 13.00 -21.80
CA ALA A 358 10.45 14.20 -21.39
C ALA A 358 9.58 15.13 -20.55
N VAL A 359 9.34 14.82 -19.27
CA VAL A 359 8.57 15.70 -18.37
C VAL A 359 9.26 17.04 -18.18
N VAL A 360 8.53 18.12 -18.41
CA VAL A 360 8.99 19.49 -18.15
C VAL A 360 8.73 19.78 -16.68
N LYS A 361 9.80 19.78 -15.89
CA LYS A 361 9.79 20.17 -14.47
C LYS A 361 9.77 21.69 -14.35
N GLN A 362 8.88 22.22 -13.50
CA GLN A 362 8.89 23.62 -13.10
C GLN A 362 9.02 23.72 -11.58
N GLU A 363 10.06 24.42 -11.12
CA GLU A 363 10.24 24.76 -9.71
C GLU A 363 9.64 26.14 -9.46
N GLN A 364 8.66 26.21 -8.57
CA GLN A 364 8.19 27.49 -8.03
C GLN A 364 8.72 27.67 -6.61
N GLN A 365 8.49 28.84 -6.01
CA GLN A 365 9.04 29.19 -4.71
C GLN A 365 8.59 28.26 -3.56
N THR A 366 7.42 27.61 -3.69
CA THR A 366 6.81 26.83 -2.60
C THR A 366 6.38 25.41 -3.00
N ASN A 367 6.47 25.04 -4.27
CA ASN A 367 6.09 23.72 -4.76
C ASN A 367 6.91 23.32 -6.01
N ILE A 368 6.83 22.04 -6.35
CA ILE A 368 7.39 21.46 -7.56
C ILE A 368 6.22 20.93 -8.39
N GLU A 369 6.21 21.24 -9.68
CA GLU A 369 5.22 20.77 -10.63
C GLU A 369 5.85 19.84 -11.66
N PHE A 370 5.22 18.69 -11.86
CA PHE A 370 5.58 17.69 -12.85
C PHE A 370 4.52 17.67 -13.96
N ALA A 371 4.83 18.27 -15.10
CA ALA A 371 3.95 18.26 -16.27
C ALA A 371 4.08 16.92 -17.01
N VAL A 372 3.05 16.09 -16.95
CA VAL A 372 2.99 14.80 -17.65
C VAL A 372 2.64 15.06 -19.12
N ASN A 373 3.50 14.62 -20.04
CA ASN A 373 3.33 14.94 -21.46
C ASN A 373 2.17 14.19 -22.11
N ASP A 374 2.01 12.92 -21.75
CA ASP A 374 0.99 12.06 -22.34
C ASP A 374 -0.35 12.30 -21.65
N PRO A 375 -1.46 12.40 -22.41
CA PRO A 375 -2.77 12.57 -21.82
C PRO A 375 -3.26 11.27 -21.18
N TYR A 376 -3.97 11.39 -20.05
CA TYR A 376 -4.52 10.25 -19.32
C TYR A 376 -6.04 10.36 -19.19
N THR A 377 -6.70 9.21 -19.08
CA THR A 377 -8.10 9.11 -18.67
C THR A 377 -8.19 8.57 -17.26
N ILE A 378 -8.76 9.35 -16.33
CA ILE A 378 -8.97 8.95 -14.93
C ILE A 378 -10.47 9.02 -14.59
N PRO A 379 -11.17 7.87 -14.57
CA PRO A 379 -12.55 7.75 -14.14
C PRO A 379 -12.79 8.19 -12.68
N THR A 380 -14.02 8.60 -12.38
CA THR A 380 -14.45 9.01 -11.03
C THR A 380 -14.84 7.79 -10.16
N ASP A 381 -13.99 6.77 -10.14
CA ASP A 381 -14.26 5.51 -9.45
C ASP A 381 -13.42 5.31 -8.18
N GLY A 382 -12.62 6.32 -7.79
CA GLY A 382 -11.75 6.27 -6.62
C GLY A 382 -10.58 5.30 -6.76
N LYS A 383 -10.45 4.57 -7.88
CA LYS A 383 -9.35 3.64 -8.10
C LYS A 383 -8.06 4.39 -8.43
N GLN A 384 -6.97 3.65 -8.33
CA GLN A 384 -5.63 4.18 -8.57
C GLN A 384 -5.18 3.92 -9.99
N TYR A 385 -4.71 4.99 -10.61
CA TYR A 385 -4.16 4.99 -11.95
C TYR A 385 -2.70 5.41 -11.86
N GLN A 386 -1.83 4.53 -12.35
CA GLN A 386 -0.40 4.79 -12.35
C GLN A 386 -0.03 5.65 -13.56
N VAL A 387 0.62 6.77 -13.28
CA VAL A 387 1.08 7.76 -14.26
C VAL A 387 2.60 7.83 -14.20
N ASP A 388 3.27 7.72 -15.33
CA ASP A 388 4.73 7.79 -15.39
C ASP A 388 5.19 9.26 -15.41
N ILE A 389 6.08 9.61 -14.47
CA ILE A 389 6.63 10.97 -14.35
C ILE A 389 7.98 11.03 -15.07
N ASN A 390 8.92 10.16 -14.73
CA ASN A 390 10.25 10.23 -15.33
C ASN A 390 10.94 8.86 -15.24
N SER A 391 11.90 8.60 -16.11
CA SER A 391 12.81 7.45 -15.98
C SER A 391 14.24 7.93 -16.20
N VAL A 392 15.10 7.67 -15.22
CA VAL A 392 16.49 8.13 -15.23
C VAL A 392 17.44 6.99 -14.91
N ASP A 393 18.57 6.96 -15.60
CA ASP A 393 19.68 6.05 -15.30
C ASP A 393 20.73 6.81 -14.47
N ILE A 394 21.04 6.29 -13.29
CA ILE A 394 21.95 6.91 -12.34
C ILE A 394 23.09 5.94 -12.01
N ASN A 395 24.33 6.42 -12.13
CA ASN A 395 25.48 5.65 -11.68
C ASN A 395 25.42 5.44 -10.17
N ALA A 396 25.63 4.20 -9.74
CA ALA A 396 25.56 3.82 -8.34
C ALA A 396 26.82 3.09 -7.91
N ASP A 397 27.25 3.36 -6.68
CA ASP A 397 28.32 2.63 -6.03
C ASP A 397 27.75 1.43 -5.28
N TYR A 398 28.04 0.23 -5.78
CA TYR A 398 27.55 -1.02 -5.21
C TYR A 398 28.50 -1.55 -4.14
N ARG A 399 27.95 -1.95 -3.00
CA ARG A 399 28.71 -2.54 -1.89
C ARG A 399 27.85 -3.49 -1.08
N TYR A 400 28.43 -4.59 -0.65
CA TYR A 400 27.78 -5.47 0.32
C TYR A 400 27.94 -4.93 1.74
N TYR A 401 26.89 -5.03 2.53
CA TYR A 401 26.82 -4.47 3.88
C TYR A 401 26.27 -5.49 4.87
N THR A 402 26.83 -5.55 6.07
CA THR A 402 26.35 -6.41 7.15
C THR A 402 26.69 -5.83 8.52
N VAL A 403 25.82 -6.08 9.50
CA VAL A 403 26.03 -5.79 10.92
C VAL A 403 25.84 -7.09 11.70
N PRO A 404 26.87 -7.95 11.81
CA PRO A 404 26.71 -9.32 12.31
C PRO A 404 26.20 -9.42 13.76
N LYS A 405 26.35 -8.34 14.55
CA LYS A 405 25.75 -8.23 15.89
C LYS A 405 24.22 -8.19 15.86
N LEU A 406 23.62 -7.63 14.81
CA LEU A 406 22.17 -7.49 14.63
C LEU A 406 21.59 -8.58 13.72
N SER A 407 22.27 -8.85 12.61
CA SER A 407 21.93 -9.93 11.68
C SER A 407 23.17 -10.36 10.89
N THR A 408 23.32 -11.66 10.71
CA THR A 408 24.36 -12.26 9.86
C THR A 408 24.03 -12.18 8.38
N ASP A 409 22.83 -11.71 8.01
CA ASP A 409 22.47 -11.50 6.61
C ASP A 409 23.34 -10.40 6.00
N VAL A 410 23.73 -10.60 4.74
CA VAL A 410 24.51 -9.63 3.96
C VAL A 410 23.61 -9.03 2.90
N PHE A 411 23.53 -7.70 2.90
CA PHE A 411 22.69 -6.95 1.97
C PHE A 411 23.54 -6.33 0.87
N LEU A 412 23.13 -6.48 -0.39
CA LEU A 412 23.68 -5.64 -1.46
C LEU A 412 23.10 -4.24 -1.30
N THR A 413 23.94 -3.22 -1.29
CA THR A 413 23.51 -1.83 -1.20
C THR A 413 24.04 -1.06 -2.39
N ALA A 414 23.28 -0.05 -2.82
CA ALA A 414 23.69 0.87 -3.86
C ALA A 414 23.62 2.30 -3.31
N THR A 415 24.70 3.04 -3.49
CA THR A 415 24.79 4.44 -3.09
C THR A 415 24.72 5.32 -4.33
N LEU A 416 23.76 6.23 -4.35
CA LEU A 416 23.56 7.19 -5.42
C LEU A 416 24.06 8.56 -4.96
N THR A 417 24.95 9.17 -5.73
CA THR A 417 25.40 10.55 -5.54
C THR A 417 24.61 11.48 -6.45
N ASN A 418 24.52 12.77 -6.09
CA ASN A 418 23.85 13.81 -6.89
C ASN A 418 22.38 13.51 -7.25
N TRP A 419 21.68 12.71 -6.43
CA TRP A 419 20.29 12.34 -6.69
C TRP A 419 19.32 13.54 -6.58
N ASN A 420 19.71 14.59 -5.84
CA ASN A 420 18.94 15.81 -5.62
C ASN A 420 18.50 16.51 -6.93
N GLN A 421 19.28 16.41 -8.00
CA GLN A 421 18.96 17.04 -9.29
C GLN A 421 17.67 16.51 -9.93
N TYR A 422 17.25 15.31 -9.57
CA TYR A 422 16.06 14.65 -10.11
C TYR A 422 14.78 14.98 -9.32
N SER A 423 14.89 15.72 -8.21
CA SER A 423 13.76 16.11 -7.36
C SER A 423 12.82 14.96 -7.02
N PHE A 424 13.40 13.81 -6.68
CA PHE A 424 12.63 12.72 -6.10
C PHE A 424 11.91 13.21 -4.84
N LEU A 425 10.72 12.69 -4.62
CA LEU A 425 9.95 12.87 -3.40
C LEU A 425 10.04 11.61 -2.54
N SER A 426 9.91 11.74 -1.22
CA SER A 426 9.85 10.55 -0.38
C SER A 426 8.67 9.66 -0.77
N GLY A 427 8.94 8.37 -1.03
CA GLY A 427 7.95 7.43 -1.55
C GLY A 427 8.46 5.99 -1.60
N GLU A 428 7.52 5.06 -1.69
CA GLU A 428 7.81 3.62 -1.74
C GLU A 428 8.42 3.24 -3.09
N ALA A 429 9.44 2.39 -3.05
CA ALA A 429 10.15 1.89 -4.21
C ALA A 429 10.07 0.36 -4.30
N ASN A 430 9.60 -0.16 -5.42
CA ASN A 430 9.76 -1.57 -5.78
C ASN A 430 11.18 -1.79 -6.31
N LEU A 431 11.86 -2.81 -5.79
CA LEU A 431 13.23 -3.13 -6.15
C LEU A 431 13.30 -4.35 -7.05
N PHE A 432 14.05 -4.23 -8.14
CA PHE A 432 14.33 -5.31 -9.07
C PHE A 432 15.84 -5.44 -9.30
N PHE A 433 16.37 -6.64 -9.08
CA PHE A 433 17.77 -7.00 -9.34
C PHE A 433 17.80 -8.18 -10.30
N GLU A 434 18.59 -8.10 -11.37
CA GLU A 434 18.68 -9.14 -12.41
C GLU A 434 17.29 -9.55 -12.97
N GLY A 435 16.39 -8.57 -13.09
CA GLY A 435 15.01 -8.78 -13.59
C GLY A 435 14.05 -9.40 -12.57
N THR A 436 14.49 -9.72 -11.36
CA THR A 436 13.66 -10.33 -10.31
C THR A 436 13.23 -9.32 -9.26
N PHE A 437 11.97 -9.35 -8.83
CA PHE A 437 11.49 -8.55 -7.71
C PHE A 437 12.10 -9.05 -6.40
N ILE A 438 12.85 -8.20 -5.72
CA ILE A 438 13.63 -8.56 -4.52
C ILE A 438 13.06 -7.93 -3.23
N GLY A 439 12.12 -6.98 -3.35
CA GLY A 439 11.44 -6.38 -2.22
C GLY A 439 11.02 -4.93 -2.44
N LYS A 440 10.69 -4.28 -1.33
CA LYS A 440 10.32 -2.87 -1.28
C LYS A 440 11.33 -2.10 -0.44
N SER A 441 11.55 -0.85 -0.79
CA SER A 441 12.35 0.10 -0.04
C SER A 441 11.68 1.47 -0.01
N LEU A 442 12.27 2.42 0.71
CA LEU A 442 11.79 3.79 0.81
C LEU A 442 12.87 4.71 0.25
N ILE A 443 12.52 5.51 -0.75
CA ILE A 443 13.30 6.71 -1.05
C ILE A 443 12.93 7.73 0.01
N ASP A 444 13.89 8.14 0.84
CA ASP A 444 13.70 9.20 1.83
C ASP A 444 14.56 10.40 1.49
N THR A 445 13.92 11.49 1.07
CA THR A 445 14.58 12.70 0.59
C THR A 445 14.76 13.77 1.66
N ARG A 446 14.38 13.47 2.91
CA ARG A 446 14.48 14.39 4.05
C ARG A 446 15.82 14.29 4.79
N SER A 447 16.63 13.29 4.45
CA SER A 447 17.99 13.18 4.96
C SER A 447 18.86 14.30 4.40
N THR A 448 19.66 14.95 5.26
CA THR A 448 20.60 16.00 4.86
C THR A 448 21.85 15.47 4.13
N ASN A 449 21.91 14.16 3.86
CA ASN A 449 23.04 13.54 3.19
C ASN A 449 22.93 13.69 1.66
N ASP A 450 24.03 14.05 1.01
CA ASP A 450 24.15 14.14 -0.46
C ASP A 450 24.11 12.78 -1.16
N THR A 451 23.94 11.70 -0.41
CA THR A 451 23.92 10.32 -0.88
C THR A 451 22.61 9.62 -0.51
N LEU A 452 21.96 9.01 -1.50
CA LEU A 452 20.81 8.14 -1.28
C LEU A 452 21.29 6.69 -1.27
N SER A 453 21.10 6.00 -0.15
CA SER A 453 21.46 4.58 -0.01
C SER A 453 20.23 3.70 -0.18
N LEU A 454 20.32 2.74 -1.10
CA LEU A 454 19.27 1.78 -1.42
C LEU A 454 19.74 0.38 -1.04
N SER A 455 18.96 -0.32 -0.22
CA SER A 455 19.18 -1.76 0.04
C SER A 455 18.55 -2.57 -1.08
N LEU A 456 19.36 -3.31 -1.84
CA LEU A 456 18.96 -4.17 -2.95
C LEU A 456 18.79 -5.64 -2.52
N GLY A 457 18.42 -5.86 -1.26
CA GLY A 457 18.10 -7.19 -0.74
C GLY A 457 19.30 -8.01 -0.26
N ALA A 458 19.01 -9.15 0.37
CA ALA A 458 19.99 -10.03 0.96
C ALA A 458 20.57 -11.03 -0.07
N ASP A 459 21.88 -11.27 -0.04
CA ASP A 459 22.58 -12.24 -0.91
C ASP A 459 23.18 -13.38 -0.08
N LYS A 460 22.54 -14.56 -0.17
CA LYS A 460 22.96 -15.76 0.58
C LYS A 460 24.30 -16.35 0.12
N ASN A 461 24.87 -15.86 -0.97
CA ASN A 461 26.18 -16.32 -1.45
C ASN A 461 27.35 -15.64 -0.74
N ILE A 462 27.10 -14.66 0.11
CA ILE A 462 28.11 -14.14 1.04
C ILE A 462 27.69 -14.57 2.44
N VAL A 463 28.52 -15.40 3.07
CA VAL A 463 28.20 -15.99 4.37
C VAL A 463 29.01 -15.29 5.43
N VAL A 464 28.33 -14.79 6.46
CA VAL A 464 28.95 -14.13 7.61
C VAL A 464 28.60 -14.87 8.89
N THR A 465 29.60 -15.03 9.74
CA THR A 465 29.42 -15.57 11.10
C THR A 465 30.03 -14.62 12.11
N ARG A 466 29.45 -14.54 13.31
CA ARG A 466 29.98 -13.83 14.47
C ARG A 466 29.91 -14.79 15.66
N THR A 467 31.05 -15.28 16.13
CA THR A 467 31.12 -16.31 17.18
C THR A 467 31.95 -15.83 18.36
N LEU A 468 31.44 -16.01 19.58
CA LEU A 468 32.18 -15.73 20.80
C LEU A 468 33.22 -16.83 21.00
N GLN A 469 34.50 -16.50 20.83
CA GLN A 469 35.61 -17.45 20.99
C GLN A 469 35.98 -17.65 22.46
N LYS A 470 35.94 -16.58 23.24
CA LYS A 470 36.32 -16.61 24.65
C LYS A 470 35.53 -15.58 25.43
N ASP A 471 34.89 -16.04 26.49
CA ASP A 471 34.31 -15.21 27.54
C ASP A 471 35.07 -15.48 28.83
N LEU A 472 35.81 -14.48 29.30
CA LEU A 472 36.50 -14.54 30.59
C LEU A 472 35.96 -13.46 31.51
N LYS A 473 35.32 -13.90 32.59
CA LYS A 473 35.01 -13.07 33.75
C LYS A 473 36.07 -13.30 34.82
N GLU A 474 37.08 -12.43 34.86
CA GLU A 474 38.08 -12.45 35.92
C GLU A 474 37.62 -11.57 37.08
N LYS A 475 37.23 -12.21 38.18
CA LYS A 475 37.12 -11.55 39.49
C LYS A 475 38.50 -11.63 40.16
N LYS A 476 39.33 -10.59 40.04
CA LYS A 476 40.58 -10.54 40.81
C LYS A 476 40.24 -10.38 42.31
N ASN A 477 40.73 -11.30 43.14
CA ASN A 477 40.52 -11.32 44.60
C ASN A 477 41.34 -10.26 45.37
N PHE A 478 41.75 -9.17 44.70
CA PHE A 478 42.52 -8.07 45.29
C PHE A 478 41.98 -6.68 44.92
N GLY A 479 40.70 -6.56 44.49
CA GLY A 479 40.08 -5.25 44.22
C GLY A 479 38.54 -5.23 44.20
N SER A 480 37.97 -4.03 44.23
CA SER A 480 36.52 -3.73 44.12
C SER A 480 35.99 -3.75 42.68
N THR A 481 36.82 -4.14 41.70
CA THR A 481 36.54 -4.08 40.26
C THR A 481 36.34 -5.48 39.68
N ILE A 482 35.37 -5.63 38.78
CA ILE A 482 35.15 -6.79 37.92
C ILE A 482 35.74 -6.48 36.54
N LYS A 483 36.44 -7.44 35.94
CA LYS A 483 36.90 -7.37 34.54
C LYS A 483 36.23 -8.46 33.72
N GLU A 484 35.55 -8.06 32.65
CA GLU A 484 34.96 -8.97 31.67
C GLU A 484 35.61 -8.76 30.32
N SER A 485 36.11 -9.83 29.71
CA SER A 485 36.73 -9.79 28.39
C SER A 485 35.87 -10.56 27.39
N ARG A 486 35.64 -9.97 26.22
CA ARG A 486 34.95 -10.58 25.10
C ARG A 486 35.91 -10.71 23.93
N ASN A 487 35.91 -11.88 23.31
CA ASN A 487 36.64 -12.14 22.08
C ASN A 487 35.68 -12.70 21.02
N TRP A 488 35.39 -11.91 19.99
CA TRP A 488 34.51 -12.27 18.89
C TRP A 488 35.33 -12.56 17.63
N LEU A 489 35.05 -13.68 16.99
CA LEU A 489 35.56 -14.00 15.65
C LEU A 489 34.46 -13.76 14.63
N ILE A 490 34.71 -12.83 13.72
CA ILE A 490 33.85 -12.53 12.59
C ILE A 490 34.48 -13.15 11.34
N THR A 491 33.76 -14.02 10.64
CA THR A 491 34.23 -14.62 9.38
C THR A 491 33.31 -14.22 8.25
N VAL A 492 33.87 -13.73 7.15
CA VAL A 492 33.14 -13.42 5.92
C VAL A 492 33.66 -14.34 4.81
N LYS A 493 32.78 -15.06 4.13
CA LYS A 493 33.12 -15.91 2.98
C LYS A 493 32.34 -15.50 1.74
N ASN A 494 33.06 -15.20 0.65
CA ASN A 494 32.46 -14.97 -0.66
C ASN A 494 32.34 -16.29 -1.41
N ARG A 495 31.11 -16.81 -1.61
CA ARG A 495 30.86 -18.02 -2.41
C ARG A 495 30.50 -17.72 -3.86
N LYS A 496 30.52 -16.45 -4.29
CA LYS A 496 30.25 -16.05 -5.67
C LYS A 496 31.47 -16.32 -6.56
N SER A 497 31.25 -16.34 -7.87
CA SER A 497 32.30 -16.45 -8.90
C SER A 497 33.09 -15.15 -9.14
N GLN A 498 32.65 -14.04 -8.56
CA GLN A 498 33.21 -12.70 -8.79
C GLN A 498 33.68 -12.06 -7.47
N PRO A 499 34.66 -11.14 -7.51
CA PRO A 499 35.06 -10.38 -6.34
C PRO A 499 33.93 -9.47 -5.85
N VAL A 500 33.90 -9.21 -4.54
CA VAL A 500 32.89 -8.36 -3.91
C VAL A 500 33.54 -7.31 -3.01
N ASN A 501 33.03 -6.08 -3.07
CA ASN A 501 33.38 -5.04 -2.11
C ASN A 501 32.42 -5.13 -0.92
N ILE A 502 32.94 -5.27 0.30
CA ILE A 502 32.13 -5.43 1.51
C ILE A 502 32.50 -4.40 2.58
N LEU A 503 31.48 -3.90 3.28
CA LEU A 503 31.55 -3.16 4.54
C LEU A 503 30.91 -4.01 5.64
N VAL A 504 31.71 -4.37 6.64
CA VAL A 504 31.25 -5.01 7.87
C VAL A 504 31.26 -3.97 8.97
N GLU A 505 30.15 -3.82 9.70
CA GLU A 505 30.09 -2.99 10.90
C GLU A 505 29.78 -3.81 12.15
N ASP A 506 30.37 -3.43 13.27
CA ASP A 506 30.09 -3.97 14.60
C ASP A 506 30.30 -2.83 15.63
N GLN A 507 30.33 -3.12 16.91
CA GLN A 507 30.53 -2.12 17.94
C GLN A 507 31.27 -2.66 19.16
N VAL A 508 32.01 -1.77 19.81
CA VAL A 508 32.44 -1.93 21.22
C VAL A 508 31.54 -1.09 22.14
N PRO A 509 31.40 -1.46 23.42
CA PRO A 509 30.69 -0.63 24.38
C PRO A 509 31.35 0.75 24.53
N VAL A 510 30.55 1.80 24.71
CA VAL A 510 31.04 3.13 25.11
C VAL A 510 30.51 3.42 26.50
N SER A 511 31.41 3.78 27.42
CA SER A 511 31.01 4.14 28.77
C SER A 511 30.58 5.61 28.84
N GLN A 512 29.42 5.87 29.44
CA GLN A 512 28.99 7.20 29.87
C GLN A 512 29.29 7.45 31.36
N ASN A 513 29.82 6.45 32.07
CA ASN A 513 30.13 6.52 33.50
C ASN A 513 31.64 6.43 33.69
N SER A 514 32.24 7.45 34.32
CA SER A 514 33.67 7.48 34.58
C SER A 514 34.19 6.30 35.42
N ALA A 515 33.31 5.58 36.13
CA ALA A 515 33.66 4.38 36.88
C ALA A 515 33.76 3.11 36.02
N ILE A 516 33.25 3.12 34.78
CA ILE A 516 33.30 2.00 33.85
C ILE A 516 34.33 2.31 32.76
N ASN A 517 35.36 1.47 32.64
CA ASN A 517 36.41 1.61 31.64
C ASN A 517 36.25 0.53 30.56
N VAL A 518 36.33 0.92 29.29
CA VAL A 518 36.31 0.01 28.14
C VAL A 518 37.66 0.09 27.44
N GLU A 519 38.38 -1.03 27.41
CA GLU A 519 39.69 -1.16 26.78
C GLU A 519 39.58 -2.06 25.55
N VAL A 520 39.89 -1.51 24.38
CA VAL A 520 39.91 -2.27 23.12
C VAL A 520 41.30 -2.90 22.96
N GLN A 521 41.34 -4.21 22.72
CA GLN A 521 42.58 -5.00 22.67
C GLN A 521 42.96 -5.45 21.25
N GLU A 522 41.99 -5.81 20.42
CA GLU A 522 42.21 -6.23 19.03
C GLU A 522 41.01 -5.83 18.18
N LEU A 523 41.27 -5.29 16.98
CA LEU A 523 40.26 -4.83 16.03
C LEU A 523 40.49 -5.36 14.60
N SER A 524 41.57 -6.07 14.33
CA SER A 524 41.93 -6.55 12.98
C SER A 524 41.87 -5.43 11.92
N GLY A 525 42.32 -4.23 12.28
CA GLY A 525 42.35 -3.06 11.40
C GLY A 525 41.01 -2.33 11.19
N ALA A 526 40.00 -2.56 12.04
CA ALA A 526 38.75 -1.78 11.99
C ALA A 526 39.00 -0.28 12.23
N LYS A 527 38.23 0.57 11.57
CA LYS A 527 38.13 1.98 11.96
C LYS A 527 37.15 2.09 13.13
N LEU A 528 37.60 2.65 14.26
CA LEU A 528 36.79 2.87 15.46
C LEU A 528 36.35 4.34 15.55
N ASP A 529 35.06 4.57 15.71
CA ASP A 529 34.51 5.85 16.20
C ASP A 529 34.41 5.80 17.72
N ASN A 530 35.27 6.56 18.41
CA ASN A 530 35.33 6.59 19.87
C ASN A 530 34.07 7.16 20.54
N THR A 531 33.25 7.93 19.81
CA THR A 531 32.04 8.55 20.35
C THR A 531 30.88 7.57 20.40
N THR A 532 30.75 6.77 19.34
CA THR A 532 29.63 5.82 19.17
C THR A 532 30.01 4.39 19.49
N GLY A 533 31.32 4.08 19.53
CA GLY A 533 31.86 2.73 19.67
C GLY A 533 31.79 1.91 18.38
N LYS A 534 31.38 2.53 17.26
CA LYS A 534 31.17 1.84 15.99
C LYS A 534 32.49 1.42 15.36
N LEU A 535 32.55 0.18 14.88
CA LEU A 535 33.66 -0.41 14.15
C LEU A 535 33.28 -0.62 12.68
N SER A 536 34.18 -0.30 11.77
CA SER A 536 33.96 -0.50 10.33
C SER A 536 35.18 -1.15 9.65
N TRP A 537 34.97 -2.29 8.98
CA TRP A 537 35.94 -2.93 8.08
C TRP A 537 35.46 -2.83 6.64
N SER A 538 36.25 -2.22 5.76
CA SER A 538 35.97 -2.18 4.32
C SER A 538 37.09 -2.86 3.55
N PHE A 539 36.74 -3.81 2.68
CA PHE A 539 37.70 -4.57 1.89
C PHE A 539 37.06 -5.22 0.66
N MET A 540 37.90 -5.54 -0.32
CA MET A 540 37.54 -6.41 -1.43
C MET A 540 37.82 -7.88 -1.06
N LEU A 541 36.90 -8.77 -1.40
CA LEU A 541 37.01 -10.20 -1.15
C LEU A 541 36.87 -10.96 -2.47
N ASN A 542 37.91 -11.69 -2.88
CA ASN A 542 37.92 -12.41 -4.15
C ASN A 542 36.94 -13.60 -4.13
N SER A 543 36.67 -14.18 -5.31
CA SER A 543 35.83 -15.37 -5.43
C SER A 543 36.35 -16.52 -4.56
N GLN A 544 35.44 -17.21 -3.87
CA GLN A 544 35.72 -18.34 -2.96
C GLN A 544 36.61 -18.03 -1.74
N GLN A 545 37.03 -16.77 -1.55
CA GLN A 545 37.89 -16.36 -0.45
C GLN A 545 37.12 -16.18 0.86
N ASP A 546 37.77 -16.47 1.99
CA ASP A 546 37.32 -16.06 3.32
C ASP A 546 38.27 -15.02 3.95
N LYS A 547 37.69 -14.18 4.81
CA LYS A 547 38.42 -13.25 5.67
C LYS A 547 37.92 -13.38 7.10
N LYS A 548 38.87 -13.46 8.03
CA LYS A 548 38.63 -13.55 9.47
C LYS A 548 39.06 -12.25 10.14
N MET A 549 38.24 -11.76 11.06
CA MET A 549 38.49 -10.55 11.84
C MET A 549 38.20 -10.86 13.30
N GLU A 550 39.17 -10.58 14.15
CA GLU A 550 39.07 -10.70 15.60
C GLU A 550 38.72 -9.33 16.20
N LEU A 551 37.71 -9.34 17.09
CA LEU A 551 37.29 -8.20 17.89
C LEU A 551 37.42 -8.58 19.36
N LYS A 552 38.36 -7.94 20.05
CA LYS A 552 38.63 -8.18 21.47
C LYS A 552 38.56 -6.89 22.27
N TYR A 553 37.78 -6.90 23.34
CA TYR A 553 37.71 -5.79 24.30
C TYR A 553 37.51 -6.29 25.72
N GLN A 554 37.90 -5.45 26.68
CA GLN A 554 37.76 -5.68 28.11
C GLN A 554 36.99 -4.52 28.73
N VAL A 555 35.96 -4.85 29.52
CA VAL A 555 35.20 -3.88 30.32
C VAL A 555 35.55 -4.07 31.78
N SER A 556 35.93 -2.99 32.45
CA SER A 556 36.25 -2.94 33.88
C SER A 556 35.24 -2.06 34.60
N TYR A 557 34.59 -2.57 35.65
CA TYR A 557 33.55 -1.83 36.39
C TYR A 557 33.48 -2.21 37.88
N PRO A 558 32.91 -1.37 38.76
CA PRO A 558 32.81 -1.66 40.20
C PRO A 558 31.85 -2.83 40.51
N LYS A 559 32.19 -3.65 41.51
CA LYS A 559 31.39 -4.82 41.94
C LYS A 559 29.98 -4.48 42.41
N ASN A 560 29.76 -3.26 42.90
CA ASN A 560 28.46 -2.79 43.39
C ASN A 560 27.54 -2.28 42.26
N GLN A 561 27.98 -2.30 41.00
CA GLN A 561 27.17 -1.94 39.85
C GLN A 561 26.84 -3.18 39.02
N SER A 562 25.58 -3.27 38.56
CA SER A 562 25.15 -4.29 37.62
C SER A 562 25.38 -3.77 36.20
N VAL A 563 26.36 -4.35 35.49
CA VAL A 563 26.69 -3.99 34.11
C VAL A 563 26.54 -5.25 33.25
N ILE A 564 25.75 -5.15 32.18
CA ILE A 564 25.59 -6.21 31.19
C ILE A 564 26.56 -5.93 30.05
N VAL A 565 27.48 -6.86 29.80
CA VAL A 565 28.46 -6.79 28.71
C VAL A 565 28.07 -7.81 27.64
N GLU A 566 27.39 -7.33 26.60
CA GLU A 566 27.01 -8.11 25.40
C GLU A 566 28.07 -8.10 24.30
#